data_AF-A0A423XQ85-F1
#
_entry.id   AF-A0A423XQ85-F1
#
_cell.length_a   1.000
_cell.length_b   1.000
_cell.length_c   1.000
_cell.angle_alpha   90.00
_cell.angle_beta   90.00
_cell.angle_gamma   90.00
#
_symmetry.space_group_name_H-M   'P 1'
#
loop_
_entity.id
_entity.type
_entity.pdbx_description
1 polymer ?
#
loop_
_entity_poly.entity_id
_entity_poly.type
_entity_poly.pdbx_seq_one_letter_code
_entity_poly.pdbx_strand_id
1 'polypeptide(L)'
;NENDASDFIKYRRFLFQYFLISHPVNEETLNAFAINDSGKIIHAASNIALKDYASDYYGFYIENYEKLSAEIAINKDEIEAAKCLHLSLIDMIENGGFALKIPTPDVSIDMNLVNDSNYFIKAYLDNKQIIIRDIVKLLDEGDFHSEYCLNFILQNFVIYILSKDFGEIYHFLNSFSESEQKHAIVNLLFKNAIFIKAIMDEKLIVWDNIKDITCLFDGEANRMYRL
;
A
#
# COMPACT_ATOMS: atom_id res chain seq x y z
N ASN A 1 8.39 -22.91 -11.88
CA ASN A 1 8.46 -22.18 -13.16
C ASN A 1 7.12 -21.96 -13.87
N GLU A 2 6.04 -22.73 -13.63
CA GLU A 2 4.66 -22.29 -13.94
C GLU A 2 3.92 -21.75 -12.71
N ASN A 3 4.21 -22.28 -11.51
CA ASN A 3 3.66 -21.76 -10.24
C ASN A 3 4.05 -20.29 -9.95
N ASP A 4 5.29 -19.89 -10.24
CA ASP A 4 5.75 -18.51 -10.00
C ASP A 4 4.98 -17.47 -10.82
N ALA A 5 4.69 -17.74 -12.10
CA ALA A 5 3.98 -16.80 -12.95
C ALA A 5 2.51 -16.63 -12.52
N SER A 6 1.86 -17.72 -12.11
CA SER A 6 0.50 -17.70 -11.53
C SER A 6 0.45 -16.88 -10.24
N ASP A 7 1.40 -17.09 -9.34
CA ASP A 7 1.43 -16.38 -8.05
C ASP A 7 1.79 -14.90 -8.25
N PHE A 8 2.65 -14.58 -9.21
CA PHE A 8 2.97 -13.21 -9.59
C PHE A 8 1.75 -12.47 -10.20
N ILE A 9 0.94 -13.14 -11.03
CA ILE A 9 -0.30 -12.59 -11.58
C ILE A 9 -1.34 -12.37 -10.47
N LYS A 10 -1.44 -13.27 -9.49
CA LYS A 10 -2.30 -13.08 -8.30
C LYS A 10 -1.86 -11.87 -7.47
N TYR A 11 -0.56 -11.74 -7.19
CA TYR A 11 -0.01 -10.58 -6.49
C TYR A 11 -0.25 -9.27 -7.26
N ARG A 12 -0.09 -9.27 -8.59
CA ARG A 12 -0.39 -8.10 -9.42
C ARG A 12 -1.87 -7.76 -9.44
N ARG A 13 -2.78 -8.73 -9.56
CA ARG A 13 -4.23 -8.51 -9.46
C ARG A 13 -4.62 -7.96 -8.10
N PHE A 14 -4.03 -8.50 -7.03
CA PHE A 14 -4.20 -8.00 -5.67
C PHE A 14 -3.75 -6.54 -5.57
N LEU A 15 -2.48 -6.23 -5.84
CA LEU A 15 -1.95 -4.87 -5.76
C LEU A 15 -2.68 -3.89 -6.69
N PHE A 16 -3.14 -4.34 -7.85
CA PHE A 16 -3.89 -3.53 -8.81
C PHE A 16 -5.30 -3.18 -8.34
N GLN A 17 -6.08 -4.17 -7.87
CA GLN A 17 -7.42 -3.91 -7.31
C GLN A 17 -7.36 -2.90 -6.16
N TYR A 18 -6.29 -2.96 -5.39
CA TYR A 18 -6.08 -2.11 -4.23
C TYR A 18 -5.47 -0.74 -4.54
N PHE A 19 -4.61 -0.63 -5.56
CA PHE A 19 -4.17 0.65 -6.15
C PHE A 19 -5.33 1.47 -6.71
N LEU A 20 -6.31 0.78 -7.31
CA LEU A 20 -7.52 1.43 -7.81
C LEU A 20 -8.41 1.96 -6.67
N ILE A 21 -8.42 1.34 -5.49
CA ILE A 21 -9.18 1.81 -4.31
C ILE A 21 -8.57 3.10 -3.71
N SER A 22 -7.26 3.33 -3.88
CA SER A 22 -6.61 4.57 -3.45
C SER A 22 -6.78 5.74 -4.43
N HIS A 23 -7.44 5.51 -5.57
CA HIS A 23 -7.81 6.58 -6.51
C HIS A 23 -9.21 7.12 -6.16
N PRO A 24 -9.46 8.43 -6.34
CA PRO A 24 -10.80 9.00 -6.20
C PRO A 24 -11.67 8.61 -7.40
N VAL A 25 -11.88 7.31 -7.60
CA VAL A 25 -12.76 6.74 -8.61
C VAL A 25 -13.92 6.07 -7.88
N ASN A 26 -15.15 6.29 -8.37
CA ASN A 26 -16.31 5.62 -7.80
C ASN A 26 -16.26 4.11 -8.10
N GLU A 27 -17.04 3.31 -7.36
CA GLU A 27 -17.09 1.85 -7.49
C GLU A 27 -17.41 1.38 -8.93
N GLU A 28 -18.19 2.17 -9.67
CA GLU A 28 -18.49 1.91 -11.08
C GLU A 28 -17.25 2.01 -11.98
N THR A 29 -16.45 3.07 -11.80
CA THR A 29 -15.17 3.25 -12.52
C THR A 29 -14.16 2.20 -12.08
N LEU A 30 -14.15 1.81 -10.80
CA LEU A 30 -13.30 0.74 -10.27
C LEU A 30 -13.54 -0.59 -11.01
N ASN A 31 -14.81 -0.96 -11.18
CA ASN A 31 -15.21 -2.20 -11.84
C ASN A 31 -15.11 -2.14 -13.37
N ALA A 32 -14.86 -0.96 -13.93
CA ALA A 32 -14.71 -0.76 -15.36
C ALA A 32 -13.31 -1.16 -15.88
N PHE A 33 -12.32 -1.41 -15.02
CA PHE A 33 -10.97 -1.81 -15.42
C PHE A 33 -10.63 -3.25 -15.04
N ALA A 34 -9.87 -3.94 -15.90
CA ALA A 34 -9.41 -5.31 -15.71
C ALA A 34 -7.96 -5.48 -16.18
N ILE A 35 -7.26 -6.47 -15.63
CA ILE A 35 -5.97 -6.92 -16.16
C ILE A 35 -6.25 -7.97 -17.23
N ASN A 36 -5.74 -7.76 -18.44
CA ASN A 36 -5.84 -8.73 -19.53
C ASN A 36 -4.74 -9.80 -19.45
N ASP A 37 -4.79 -10.78 -20.35
CA ASP A 37 -3.85 -11.92 -20.35
C ASP A 37 -2.37 -11.53 -20.52
N SER A 38 -2.08 -10.33 -21.04
CA SER A 38 -0.71 -9.81 -21.17
C SER A 38 -0.24 -9.02 -19.94
N GLY A 39 -1.06 -8.93 -18.89
CA GLY A 39 -0.73 -8.20 -17.66
C GLY A 39 -0.92 -6.68 -17.79
N LYS A 40 -1.61 -6.21 -18.84
CA LYS A 40 -1.93 -4.79 -19.07
C LYS A 40 -3.29 -4.45 -18.48
N ILE A 41 -3.39 -3.22 -17.99
CA ILE A 41 -4.63 -2.72 -17.41
C ILE A 41 -5.46 -2.07 -18.51
N ILE A 42 -6.68 -2.57 -18.69
CA ILE A 42 -7.60 -2.12 -19.74
C ILE A 42 -8.97 -1.76 -19.16
N HIS A 43 -9.66 -0.81 -19.79
CA HIS A 43 -11.08 -0.61 -19.57
C HIS A 43 -11.85 -1.79 -20.20
N ALA A 44 -12.55 -2.57 -19.38
CA ALA A 44 -13.15 -3.85 -19.74
C ALA A 44 -14.13 -3.76 -20.91
N ALA A 45 -14.89 -2.66 -21.02
CA ALA A 45 -15.89 -2.51 -22.08
C ALA A 45 -15.33 -1.99 -23.41
N SER A 46 -14.27 -1.17 -23.38
CA SER A 46 -13.72 -0.52 -24.58
C SER A 46 -12.34 -1.04 -24.99
N ASN A 47 -11.71 -1.87 -24.16
CA ASN A 47 -10.36 -2.38 -24.32
C ASN A 47 -9.28 -1.26 -24.43
N ILE A 48 -9.59 -0.04 -23.98
CA ILE A 48 -8.64 1.08 -23.93
C ILE A 48 -7.67 0.84 -22.79
N ALA A 49 -6.37 1.04 -23.03
CA ALA A 49 -5.37 0.92 -21.98
C ALA A 49 -5.55 2.03 -20.92
N LEU A 50 -5.39 1.70 -19.63
CA LEU A 50 -5.50 2.69 -18.56
C LEU A 50 -4.49 3.82 -18.72
N LYS A 51 -3.32 3.54 -19.28
CA LYS A 51 -2.30 4.56 -19.59
C LYS A 51 -2.82 5.62 -20.56
N ASP A 52 -3.53 5.20 -21.60
CA ASP A 52 -4.11 6.10 -22.60
C ASP A 52 -5.28 6.88 -21.98
N TYR A 53 -6.18 6.18 -21.28
CA TYR A 53 -7.28 6.81 -20.55
C TYR A 53 -6.80 7.88 -19.56
N ALA A 54 -5.80 7.56 -18.72
CA ALA A 54 -5.25 8.49 -17.75
C ALA A 54 -4.56 9.68 -18.44
N SER A 55 -3.81 9.44 -19.51
CA SER A 55 -3.17 10.51 -20.27
C SER A 55 -4.19 11.49 -20.83
N ASP A 56 -5.28 10.99 -21.43
CA ASP A 56 -6.36 11.81 -22.00
C ASP A 56 -7.14 12.54 -20.90
N TYR A 57 -7.42 11.88 -19.77
CA TYR A 57 -8.08 12.46 -18.61
C TYR A 57 -7.34 13.70 -18.09
N TYR A 58 -6.04 13.57 -17.78
CA TYR A 58 -5.27 14.71 -17.32
C TYR A 58 -5.06 15.74 -18.43
N GLY A 59 -4.86 15.30 -19.67
CA GLY A 59 -4.74 16.18 -20.84
C GLY A 59 -5.94 17.13 -20.97
N PHE A 60 -7.16 16.59 -20.82
CA PHE A 60 -8.39 17.38 -20.85
C PHE A 60 -8.40 18.50 -19.80
N TYR A 61 -8.04 18.21 -18.54
CA TYR A 61 -8.03 19.22 -17.48
C TYR A 61 -6.93 20.27 -17.67
N ILE A 62 -5.77 19.87 -18.17
CA ILE A 62 -4.65 20.79 -18.45
C ILE A 62 -4.99 21.74 -19.60
N GLU A 63 -5.64 21.24 -20.65
CA GLU A 63 -6.09 22.04 -21.80
C GLU A 63 -7.23 22.98 -21.44
N ASN A 64 -8.14 22.57 -20.55
CA ASN A 64 -9.32 23.33 -20.16
C ASN A 64 -9.17 24.06 -18.81
N TYR A 65 -7.96 24.08 -18.24
CA TYR A 65 -7.71 24.57 -16.88
C TYR A 65 -8.28 25.97 -16.64
N GLU A 66 -8.03 26.92 -17.54
CA GLU A 66 -8.53 28.30 -17.38
C GLU A 66 -10.05 28.38 -17.19
N LYS A 67 -10.79 27.51 -17.87
CA LYS A 67 -12.26 27.45 -17.80
C LYS A 67 -12.77 26.74 -16.54
N LEU A 68 -12.00 25.80 -16.03
CA LEU A 68 -12.37 24.92 -14.91
C LEU A 68 -11.67 25.29 -13.61
N SER A 69 -10.80 26.29 -13.61
CA SER A 69 -9.94 26.67 -12.48
C SER A 69 -10.71 26.99 -11.20
N ALA A 70 -11.96 27.46 -11.30
CA ALA A 70 -12.83 27.69 -10.16
C ALA A 70 -13.33 26.40 -9.48
N GLU A 71 -13.28 25.27 -10.19
CA GLU A 71 -13.79 23.96 -9.77
C GLU A 71 -12.66 22.97 -9.42
N ILE A 72 -11.41 23.31 -9.76
CA ILE A 72 -10.24 22.46 -9.53
C ILE A 72 -9.42 23.02 -8.38
N ALA A 73 -9.18 22.21 -7.35
CA ALA A 73 -8.47 22.62 -6.13
C ALA A 73 -6.95 22.77 -6.31
N ILE A 74 -6.39 22.17 -7.36
CA ILE A 74 -4.95 22.13 -7.66
C ILE A 74 -4.65 22.91 -8.93
N ASN A 75 -3.46 23.49 -9.02
CA ASN A 75 -3.03 24.28 -10.17
C ASN A 75 -2.58 23.42 -11.36
N LYS A 76 -2.36 24.05 -12.51
CA LYS A 76 -1.98 23.36 -13.75
C LYS A 76 -0.69 22.52 -13.62
N ASP A 77 0.32 23.03 -12.91
CA ASP A 77 1.58 22.31 -12.70
C ASP A 77 1.39 21.12 -11.75
N GLU A 78 0.53 21.25 -10.74
CA GLU A 78 0.14 20.16 -9.86
C GLU A 78 -0.64 19.06 -10.60
N ILE A 79 -1.49 19.43 -11.57
CA ILE A 79 -2.19 18.46 -12.43
C ILE A 79 -1.18 17.69 -13.30
N GLU A 80 -0.19 18.37 -13.89
CA GLU A 80 0.87 17.72 -14.67
C GLU A 80 1.75 16.81 -13.79
N ALA A 81 2.06 17.24 -12.57
CA ALA A 81 2.77 16.40 -11.60
C ALA A 81 1.96 15.15 -11.22
N ALA A 82 0.66 15.31 -10.97
CA ALA A 82 -0.25 14.19 -10.70
C ALA A 82 -0.35 13.23 -11.89
N LYS A 83 -0.40 13.76 -13.12
CA LYS A 83 -0.35 12.96 -14.36
C LYS A 83 0.91 12.13 -14.43
N CYS A 84 2.07 12.76 -14.21
CA CYS A 84 3.36 12.06 -14.24
C CYS A 84 3.43 10.95 -13.19
N LEU A 85 2.97 11.22 -11.97
CA LEU A 85 2.91 10.24 -10.89
C LEU A 85 1.99 9.06 -11.26
N HIS A 86 0.76 9.34 -11.70
CA HIS A 86 -0.22 8.31 -12.06
C HIS A 86 0.29 7.43 -13.22
N LEU A 87 0.81 8.03 -14.28
CA LEU A 87 1.38 7.28 -15.41
C LEU A 87 2.59 6.44 -14.99
N SER A 88 3.43 6.93 -14.07
CA SER A 88 4.56 6.16 -13.52
C SER A 88 4.09 4.97 -12.69
N LEU A 89 3.01 5.14 -11.91
CA LEU A 89 2.40 4.05 -11.13
C LEU A 89 1.79 2.98 -12.04
N ILE A 90 1.10 3.38 -13.12
CA ILE A 90 0.59 2.45 -14.14
C ILE A 90 1.76 1.67 -14.77
N ASP A 91 2.82 2.37 -15.17
CA ASP A 91 3.99 1.75 -15.79
C ASP A 91 4.69 0.76 -14.84
N MET A 92 4.80 1.12 -13.55
CA MET A 92 5.31 0.24 -12.51
C MET A 92 4.47 -1.03 -12.38
N ILE A 93 3.14 -0.93 -12.36
CA ILE A 93 2.24 -2.10 -12.23
C ILE A 93 2.34 -3.01 -13.46
N GLU A 94 2.31 -2.43 -14.66
CA GLU A 94 2.30 -3.20 -15.90
C GLU A 94 3.68 -3.81 -16.23
N ASN A 95 4.73 -3.01 -16.15
CA ASN A 95 6.06 -3.35 -16.68
C ASN A 95 7.06 -3.74 -15.57
N GLY A 96 6.74 -3.50 -14.29
CA GLY A 96 7.66 -3.77 -13.18
C GLY A 96 8.93 -2.92 -13.20
N GLY A 97 8.91 -1.80 -13.93
CA GLY A 97 10.04 -0.91 -14.14
C GLY A 97 9.92 0.32 -13.27
N PHE A 98 11.03 0.68 -12.61
CA PHE A 98 11.17 1.77 -11.65
C PHE A 98 10.55 1.44 -10.28
N ALA A 99 11.40 0.90 -9.40
CA ALA A 99 11.21 1.13 -7.98
C ALA A 99 11.13 2.65 -7.81
N LEU A 100 9.94 3.18 -7.49
CA LEU A 100 9.80 4.50 -6.88
C LEU A 100 10.62 4.42 -5.59
N LYS A 101 11.92 4.73 -5.70
CA LYS A 101 12.81 4.77 -4.57
C LYS A 101 12.53 6.07 -3.89
N ILE A 102 12.04 5.98 -2.66
CA ILE A 102 12.04 7.13 -1.76
C ILE A 102 13.50 7.60 -1.72
N PRO A 103 13.79 8.83 -2.18
CA PRO A 103 15.16 9.29 -2.35
C PRO A 103 15.84 9.23 -1.00
N THR A 104 16.96 8.51 -0.89
CA THR A 104 17.70 8.24 0.35
C THR A 104 18.01 9.56 1.09
N PRO A 105 17.20 9.97 2.07
CA PRO A 105 17.59 11.01 3.00
C PRO A 105 18.61 10.42 3.98
N ASP A 106 19.17 11.25 4.85
CA ASP A 106 19.99 10.84 6.00
C ASP A 106 19.12 10.13 7.06
N VAL A 107 18.41 9.06 6.67
CA VAL A 107 17.60 8.26 7.59
C VAL A 107 18.46 7.23 8.27
N SER A 108 18.08 6.92 9.48
CA SER A 108 18.83 6.10 10.40
C SER A 108 18.62 4.59 10.16
N ILE A 109 17.95 4.21 9.07
CA ILE A 109 17.55 2.84 8.71
C ILE A 109 17.99 2.43 7.29
N ASP A 110 18.03 1.12 7.04
CA ASP A 110 18.31 0.59 5.71
C ASP A 110 17.11 0.77 4.77
N MET A 111 17.20 1.74 3.86
CA MET A 111 16.13 2.06 2.90
C MET A 111 15.78 0.91 1.94
N ASN A 112 16.57 -0.16 1.86
CA ASN A 112 16.16 -1.36 1.12
C ASN A 112 14.98 -2.08 1.78
N LEU A 113 14.79 -1.94 3.10
CA LEU A 113 13.60 -2.49 3.80
C LEU A 113 12.30 -1.83 3.35
N VAL A 114 12.39 -0.58 2.89
CA VAL A 114 11.27 0.22 2.42
C VAL A 114 11.07 -0.01 0.92
N ASN A 115 12.15 0.09 0.14
CA ASN A 115 12.10 0.19 -1.32
C ASN A 115 12.23 -1.15 -2.07
N ASP A 116 12.67 -2.23 -1.41
CA ASP A 116 12.89 -3.54 -2.03
C ASP A 116 12.14 -4.63 -1.26
N SER A 117 11.02 -5.09 -1.84
CA SER A 117 10.17 -6.12 -1.22
C SER A 117 10.88 -7.46 -1.08
N ASN A 118 11.76 -7.84 -2.01
CA ASN A 118 12.52 -9.09 -1.91
C ASN A 118 13.53 -9.00 -0.76
N TYR A 119 14.18 -7.85 -0.63
CA TYR A 119 15.07 -7.57 0.49
C TYR A 119 14.31 -7.60 1.82
N PHE A 120 13.16 -6.93 1.91
CA PHE A 120 12.31 -6.95 3.10
C PHE A 120 11.91 -8.38 3.51
N ILE A 121 11.39 -9.18 2.56
CA ILE A 121 10.97 -10.57 2.83
C ILE A 121 12.15 -11.38 3.35
N LYS A 122 13.30 -11.27 2.67
CA LYS A 122 14.51 -12.00 3.08
C LYS A 122 14.98 -11.58 4.47
N ALA A 123 15.07 -10.27 4.73
CA ALA A 123 15.49 -9.73 6.02
C ALA A 123 14.55 -10.19 7.15
N TYR A 124 13.24 -10.19 6.91
CA TYR A 124 12.26 -10.67 7.87
C TYR A 124 12.42 -12.16 8.17
N LEU A 125 12.57 -13.00 7.15
CA LEU A 125 12.71 -14.45 7.32
C LEU A 125 14.04 -14.87 7.95
N ASP A 126 15.13 -14.20 7.57
CA ASP A 126 16.47 -14.52 8.07
C ASP A 126 16.69 -13.95 9.48
N ASN A 127 16.20 -12.74 9.77
CA ASN A 127 16.40 -12.08 11.04
C ASN A 127 15.32 -11.02 11.36
N LYS A 128 14.17 -11.49 11.87
CA LYS A 128 13.06 -10.65 12.33
C LYS A 128 13.51 -9.52 13.27
N GLN A 129 14.53 -9.74 14.11
CA GLN A 129 14.97 -8.76 15.10
C GLN A 129 15.53 -7.47 14.49
N ILE A 130 16.10 -7.52 13.28
CA ILE A 130 16.55 -6.31 12.58
C ILE A 130 15.36 -5.43 12.24
N ILE A 131 14.27 -6.02 11.74
CA ILE A 131 13.03 -5.30 11.41
C ILE A 131 12.41 -4.70 12.67
N ILE A 132 12.34 -5.48 13.76
CA ILE A 132 11.78 -5.00 15.04
C ILE A 132 12.59 -3.83 15.58
N ARG A 133 13.92 -3.93 15.57
CA ARG A 133 14.82 -2.85 16.00
C ARG A 133 14.57 -1.56 15.19
N ASP A 134 14.49 -1.68 13.87
CA ASP A 134 14.32 -0.52 12.99
C ASP A 134 12.93 0.11 13.15
N ILE A 135 11.89 -0.70 13.36
CA ILE A 135 10.55 -0.21 13.71
C ILE A 135 10.52 0.57 15.03
N VAL A 136 11.13 0.03 16.08
CA VAL A 136 11.22 0.70 17.39
C VAL A 136 11.95 2.04 17.24
N LYS A 137 13.05 2.06 16.49
CA LYS A 137 13.80 3.28 16.23
C LYS A 137 12.97 4.35 15.51
N LEU A 138 12.21 3.96 14.49
CA LEU A 138 11.35 4.88 13.74
C LEU A 138 10.18 5.40 14.59
N LEU A 139 9.63 4.56 15.48
CA LEU A 139 8.62 4.99 16.46
C LEU A 139 9.18 6.05 17.41
N ASP A 140 10.42 5.88 17.88
CA ASP A 140 11.06 6.78 18.84
C ASP A 140 11.45 8.14 18.21
N GLU A 141 11.78 8.16 16.92
CA GLU A 141 12.13 9.39 16.19
C GLU A 141 10.93 10.31 15.99
N GLY A 142 9.77 9.75 15.61
CA GLY A 142 8.49 10.47 15.59
C GLY A 142 8.38 11.66 14.62
N ASP A 143 9.35 11.87 13.73
CA ASP A 143 9.26 12.87 12.66
C ASP A 143 8.49 12.33 11.44
N PHE A 144 8.07 13.26 10.57
CA PHE A 144 7.24 12.95 9.41
C PHE A 144 7.87 11.90 8.47
N HIS A 145 9.19 11.91 8.31
CA HIS A 145 9.88 10.94 7.46
C HIS A 145 9.97 9.57 8.12
N SER A 146 10.24 9.52 9.42
CA SER A 146 10.27 8.27 10.17
C SER A 146 8.90 7.63 10.25
N GLU A 147 7.84 8.42 10.42
CA GLU A 147 6.45 7.96 10.33
C GLU A 147 6.14 7.38 8.94
N TYR A 148 6.59 8.06 7.88
CA TYR A 148 6.41 7.57 6.52
C TYR A 148 7.13 6.24 6.27
N CYS A 149 8.40 6.11 6.67
CA CYS A 149 9.16 4.87 6.55
C CYS A 149 8.53 3.73 7.36
N LEU A 150 8.07 4.04 8.58
CA LEU A 150 7.38 3.10 9.45
C LEU A 150 6.10 2.57 8.79
N ASN A 151 5.27 3.46 8.26
CA ASN A 151 4.04 3.08 7.56
C ASN A 151 4.33 2.14 6.37
N PHE A 152 5.39 2.40 5.59
CA PHE A 152 5.78 1.51 4.49
C PHE A 152 6.27 0.14 4.97
N ILE A 153 7.09 0.08 6.02
CA ILE A 153 7.57 -1.19 6.58
C ILE A 153 6.39 -2.02 7.10
N LEU A 154 5.45 -1.40 7.81
CA LEU A 154 4.25 -2.07 8.30
C LEU A 154 3.34 -2.53 7.16
N GLN A 155 3.22 -1.72 6.10
CA GLN A 155 2.50 -2.11 4.90
C GLN A 155 3.16 -3.31 4.19
N ASN A 156 4.48 -3.33 4.07
CA ASN A 156 5.24 -4.46 3.53
C ASN A 156 5.02 -5.72 4.38
N PHE A 157 5.00 -5.59 5.71
CA PHE A 157 4.67 -6.70 6.62
C PHE A 157 3.27 -7.26 6.35
N VAL A 158 2.25 -6.39 6.23
CA VAL A 158 0.87 -6.79 5.92
C VAL A 158 0.81 -7.51 4.55
N ILE A 159 1.38 -6.91 3.50
CA ILE A 159 1.30 -7.45 2.13
C ILE A 159 2.06 -8.75 1.97
N TYR A 160 3.27 -8.86 2.51
CA TYR A 160 4.16 -9.97 2.14
C TYR A 160 4.25 -11.06 3.19
N ILE A 161 3.97 -10.73 4.46
CA ILE A 161 4.00 -11.70 5.56
C ILE A 161 2.57 -12.11 5.94
N LEU A 162 1.71 -11.17 6.33
CA LEU A 162 0.35 -11.50 6.80
C LEU A 162 -0.56 -12.07 5.70
N SER A 163 -0.37 -11.67 4.45
CA SER A 163 -1.11 -12.27 3.32
C SER A 163 -0.78 -13.75 3.12
N LYS A 164 0.39 -14.21 3.56
CA LYS A 164 0.78 -15.63 3.53
C LYS A 164 0.29 -16.33 4.77
N ASP A 165 0.69 -15.84 5.94
CA ASP A 165 0.31 -16.36 7.25
C ASP A 165 -0.07 -15.22 8.19
N PHE A 166 -1.36 -15.08 8.47
CA PHE A 166 -1.84 -14.05 9.37
C PHE A 166 -1.43 -14.31 10.83
N GLY A 167 -1.17 -15.57 11.21
CA GLY A 167 -0.73 -15.93 12.56
C GLY A 167 0.59 -15.26 12.97
N GLU A 168 1.42 -14.85 12.00
CA GLU A 168 2.65 -14.10 12.23
C GLU A 168 2.43 -12.76 12.94
N ILE A 169 1.21 -12.19 12.92
CA ILE A 169 0.90 -10.97 13.68
C ILE A 169 1.18 -11.14 15.17
N TYR A 170 0.92 -12.33 15.75
CA TYR A 170 1.16 -12.58 17.16
C TYR A 170 2.66 -12.66 17.47
N HIS A 171 3.45 -13.31 16.61
CA HIS A 171 4.90 -13.37 16.76
C HIS A 171 5.54 -11.99 16.62
N PHE A 172 5.04 -11.20 15.67
CA PHE A 172 5.46 -9.83 15.45
C PHE A 172 5.16 -8.95 16.69
N LEU A 173 3.91 -8.94 17.18
CA LEU A 173 3.52 -8.16 18.35
C LEU A 173 4.22 -8.62 19.65
N ASN A 174 4.49 -9.91 19.79
CA ASN A 174 5.23 -10.45 20.94
C ASN A 174 6.71 -10.07 20.95
N SER A 175 7.25 -9.56 19.84
CA SER A 175 8.65 -9.11 19.76
C SER A 175 8.86 -7.73 20.37
N PHE A 176 7.80 -6.97 20.64
CA PHE A 176 7.85 -5.68 21.33
C PHE A 176 7.70 -5.89 22.84
N SER A 177 8.61 -5.31 23.63
CA SER A 177 8.61 -5.46 25.09
C SER A 177 7.61 -4.53 25.77
N GLU A 178 7.37 -3.35 25.21
CA GLU A 178 6.56 -2.31 25.83
C GLU A 178 5.11 -2.35 25.36
N SER A 179 4.17 -2.16 26.29
CA SER A 179 2.74 -2.15 25.95
C SER A 179 2.37 -0.95 25.07
N GLU A 180 3.04 0.19 25.23
CA GLU A 180 2.81 1.39 24.42
C GLU A 180 3.23 1.17 22.97
N GLN A 181 4.38 0.52 22.74
CA GLN A 181 4.83 0.14 21.39
C GLN A 181 3.82 -0.79 20.71
N LYS A 182 3.32 -1.81 21.42
CA LYS A 182 2.29 -2.72 20.87
C LYS A 182 1.02 -1.96 20.50
N HIS A 183 0.57 -1.05 21.36
CA HIS A 183 -0.60 -0.22 21.11
C HIS A 183 -0.41 0.62 19.84
N ALA A 184 0.72 1.33 19.72
CA ALA A 184 1.03 2.15 18.56
C ALA A 184 1.07 1.32 17.26
N ILE A 185 1.80 0.21 17.27
CA ILE A 185 1.97 -0.66 16.10
C ILE A 185 0.66 -1.28 15.65
N VAL A 186 -0.18 -1.76 16.58
CA VAL A 186 -1.51 -2.27 16.23
C VAL A 186 -2.34 -1.18 15.56
N ASN A 187 -2.38 0.02 16.12
CA ASN A 187 -3.16 1.10 15.51
C ASN A 187 -2.62 1.51 14.13
N LEU A 188 -1.30 1.57 13.94
CA LEU A 188 -0.72 1.83 12.62
C LEU A 188 -1.04 0.72 11.61
N LEU A 189 -0.91 -0.54 12.00
CA LEU A 189 -1.28 -1.69 11.15
C LEU A 189 -2.76 -1.64 10.75
N PHE A 190 -3.65 -1.29 11.67
CA PHE A 190 -5.08 -1.34 11.41
C PHE A 190 -5.65 -0.05 10.81
N LYS A 191 -5.01 1.10 10.96
CA LYS A 191 -5.47 2.36 10.35
C LYS A 191 -4.78 2.65 9.01
N ASN A 192 -3.46 2.50 8.97
CA ASN A 192 -2.64 3.00 7.87
C ASN A 192 -2.27 1.90 6.88
N ALA A 193 -2.20 0.63 7.32
CA ALA A 193 -1.90 -0.46 6.42
C ALA A 193 -3.18 -0.87 5.65
N ILE A 194 -3.32 -0.29 4.45
CA ILE A 194 -4.54 -0.28 3.61
C ILE A 194 -5.14 -1.69 3.38
N PHE A 195 -4.33 -2.76 3.49
CA PHE A 195 -4.73 -4.10 3.08
C PHE A 195 -5.04 -5.09 4.20
N ILE A 196 -4.95 -4.68 5.46
CA ILE A 196 -5.12 -5.65 6.56
C ILE A 196 -6.55 -6.22 6.61
N LYS A 197 -7.57 -5.38 6.43
CA LYS A 197 -8.98 -5.81 6.44
C LYS A 197 -9.29 -6.77 5.30
N ALA A 198 -8.79 -6.44 4.12
CA ALA A 198 -8.89 -7.26 2.93
C ALA A 198 -8.29 -8.66 3.12
N ILE A 199 -7.07 -8.73 3.68
CA ILE A 199 -6.39 -9.99 3.97
C ILE A 199 -7.18 -10.80 5.01
N MET A 200 -7.74 -10.13 6.03
CA MET A 200 -8.61 -10.80 7.00
C MET A 200 -9.85 -11.41 6.33
N ASP A 201 -10.52 -10.67 5.44
CA ASP A 201 -11.71 -11.16 4.74
C ASP A 201 -11.40 -12.34 3.82
N GLU A 202 -10.32 -12.26 3.04
CA GLU A 202 -9.86 -13.35 2.19
C GLU A 202 -9.56 -14.63 3.00
N LYS A 203 -8.97 -14.46 4.18
CA LYS A 203 -8.61 -15.56 5.08
C LYS A 203 -9.72 -15.95 6.06
N LEU A 204 -10.91 -15.36 5.95
CA LEU A 204 -12.06 -15.61 6.83
C LEU A 204 -11.75 -15.38 8.33
N ILE A 205 -10.93 -14.38 8.62
CA ILE A 205 -10.54 -14.01 9.99
C ILE A 205 -11.59 -13.06 10.55
N VAL A 206 -12.32 -13.55 11.56
CA VAL A 206 -13.32 -12.75 12.27
C VAL A 206 -12.69 -12.02 13.46
N TRP A 207 -13.21 -10.83 13.77
CA TRP A 207 -12.72 -9.98 14.88
C TRP A 207 -12.70 -10.71 16.23
N ASP A 208 -13.68 -11.57 16.47
CA ASP A 208 -13.75 -12.38 17.70
C ASP A 208 -12.53 -13.28 17.91
N ASN A 209 -11.88 -13.72 16.83
CA ASN A 209 -10.69 -14.59 16.89
C ASN A 209 -9.42 -13.81 17.22
N ILE A 210 -9.44 -12.48 17.11
CA ILE A 210 -8.28 -11.62 17.33
C ILE A 210 -8.53 -10.59 18.44
N LYS A 211 -9.37 -10.94 19.43
CA LYS A 211 -9.71 -10.06 20.56
C LYS A 211 -8.50 -9.54 21.32
N ASP A 212 -7.46 -10.35 21.45
CA ASP A 212 -6.20 -9.98 22.09
C ASP A 212 -5.43 -8.88 21.32
N ILE A 213 -5.79 -8.65 20.06
CA ILE A 213 -5.26 -7.59 19.21
C ILE A 213 -6.22 -6.39 19.21
N THR A 214 -7.53 -6.62 19.03
CA THR A 214 -8.51 -5.53 19.00
C THR A 214 -8.63 -4.81 20.34
N CYS A 215 -8.27 -5.45 21.46
CA CYS A 215 -8.21 -4.77 22.76
C CYS A 215 -7.12 -3.67 22.83
N LEU A 216 -6.19 -3.65 21.88
CA LEU A 216 -5.17 -2.61 21.73
C LEU A 216 -5.61 -1.47 20.81
N PHE A 217 -6.82 -1.50 20.25
CA PHE A 217 -7.32 -0.45 19.36
C PHE A 217 -7.64 0.82 20.14
N ASP A 218 -7.28 1.96 19.55
CA ASP A 218 -7.73 3.25 20.03
C ASP A 218 -9.13 3.59 19.51
N GLY A 219 -9.66 4.75 19.90
CA GLY A 219 -11.02 5.17 19.55
C GLY A 219 -11.24 5.31 18.04
N GLU A 220 -10.22 5.68 17.27
CA GLU A 220 -10.35 5.84 15.82
C GLU A 220 -10.32 4.48 15.12
N ALA A 221 -9.44 3.57 15.51
CA ALA A 221 -9.42 2.22 14.96
C ALA A 221 -10.75 1.50 15.23
N ASN A 222 -11.29 1.59 16.45
CA ASN A 222 -12.62 1.05 16.77
C ASN A 222 -13.72 1.68 15.91
N ARG A 223 -13.68 3.00 15.70
CA ARG A 223 -14.64 3.70 14.83
C ARG A 223 -14.56 3.24 13.37
N MET A 224 -13.35 3.09 12.82
CA MET A 224 -13.15 2.66 11.43
C MET A 224 -13.76 1.29 11.17
N TYR A 225 -13.63 0.36 12.13
CA TYR A 225 -14.11 -1.01 12.00
C TYR A 225 -15.47 -1.28 12.63
N ARG A 226 -16.07 -0.28 13.29
CA ARG A 226 -17.37 -0.37 13.99
C ARG A 226 -17.38 -1.49 15.04
N LEU A 227 -16.31 -1.55 15.83
CA LEU A 227 -16.13 -2.48 16.95
C LEU A 227 -16.55 -1.86 18.28
#